data_AF-A0A1G8SPX7-F1
#
_entry.id   AF-A0A1G8SPX7-F1
#
_cell.length_a   1.000
_cell.length_b   1.000
_cell.length_c   1.000
_cell.angle_alpha   90.00
_cell.angle_beta   90.00
_cell.angle_gamma   90.00
#
_symmetry.space_group_name_H-M   'P 1'
#
loop_
_entity.id
_entity.type
_entity.pdbx_description
1 polymer ?
#
loop_
_entity_poly.entity_id
_entity_poly.type
_entity_poly.pdbx_seq_one_letter_code
_entity_poly.pdbx_strand_id
1 'polypeptide(L)' 'MPSLPTLLRVSAVVSVLAGLAHLVVPNRLLELARWSYDRVLAVQFQPRTGATRRVRLVGLVMVVLAPVLARLAAWLE' A
#
# COMPACT_ATOMS: atom_id res chain seq x y z
N MET A 1 12.72 17.14 -13.64
CA MET A 1 12.26 16.53 -12.37
C MET A 1 10.77 16.76 -12.25
N PRO A 2 9.95 15.77 -11.89
CA PRO A 2 8.51 15.98 -11.73
C PRO A 2 8.23 17.00 -10.63
N SER A 3 7.21 17.84 -10.81
CA SER A 3 6.81 18.84 -9.81
C SER A 3 6.19 18.17 -8.58
N LEU A 4 6.26 18.84 -7.42
CA LEU A 4 5.67 18.33 -6.18
C LEU A 4 4.16 18.01 -6.32
N PRO A 5 3.31 18.85 -6.95
CA PRO A 5 1.90 18.50 -7.19
C PRO A 5 1.74 17.23 -8.05
N THR A 6 2.58 17.06 -9.07
CA THR A 6 2.58 15.85 -9.92
C THR A 6 2.92 14.61 -9.08
N LEU A 7 3.96 14.70 -8.24
CA LEU A 7 4.35 13.61 -7.34
C LEU A 7 3.24 13.25 -6.36
N LEU A 8 2.56 14.25 -5.78
CA LEU A 8 1.44 14.02 -4.87
C LEU A 8 0.24 13.35 -5.56
N ARG A 9 -0.08 13.73 -6.80
CA ARG A 9 -1.13 13.09 -7.61
C ARG A 9 -0.82 11.63 -7.92
N VAL A 10 0.41 11.38 -8.39
CA VAL A 10 0.86 10.00 -8.64
C VAL A 10 0.81 9.18 -7.36
N SER A 11 1.27 9.75 -6.23
CA SER A 11 1.24 9.08 -4.93
C SER A 11 -0.19 8.78 -4.45
N ALA A 12 -1.14 9.67 -4.73
CA ALA A 12 -2.56 9.44 -4.44
C ALA A 12 -3.10 8.24 -5.24
N VAL A 13 -2.85 8.19 -6.56
CA VAL A 13 -3.28 7.07 -7.41
C VAL A 13 -2.66 5.76 -6.97
N VAL A 14 -1.34 5.73 -6.77
CA VAL A 14 -0.63 4.53 -6.29
C VAL A 14 -1.17 4.09 -4.93
N SER A 15 -1.44 5.03 -4.01
CA SER A 15 -2.00 4.72 -2.69
C SER A 15 -3.38 4.07 -2.78
N VAL A 16 -4.27 4.56 -3.66
CA VAL A 16 -5.57 3.93 -3.87
C VAL A 16 -5.40 2.51 -4.42
N LEU A 17 -4.62 2.34 -5.48
CA LEU A 17 -4.46 1.04 -6.15
C LEU A 17 -3.85 0.01 -5.20
N ALA A 18 -2.78 0.38 -4.50
CA ALA A 18 -2.16 -0.48 -3.51
C ALA A 18 -3.10 -0.74 -2.32
N GLY A 19 -3.83 0.27 -1.86
CA GLY A 19 -4.82 0.13 -0.79
C GLY A 19 -5.94 -0.86 -1.14
N LEU A 20 -6.46 -0.80 -2.36
CA LEU A 20 -7.44 -1.75 -2.89
C LEU A 20 -6.88 -3.18 -2.95
N ALA A 21 -5.63 -3.34 -3.43
CA ALA A 21 -4.98 -4.65 -3.43
C ALA A 21 -4.89 -5.24 -2.00
N HIS A 22 -4.55 -4.42 -1.00
CA HIS A 22 -4.49 -4.83 0.41
C HIS A 22 -5.86 -5.22 0.98
N LEU A 23 -6.94 -4.58 0.54
CA LEU A 23 -8.30 -4.89 0.99
C LEU A 23 -8.84 -6.19 0.35
N VAL A 24 -8.65 -6.34 -0.97
CA VAL A 24 -9.27 -7.41 -1.77
C VAL A 24 -8.49 -8.71 -1.68
N VAL A 25 -7.15 -8.67 -1.78
CA VAL A 25 -6.30 -9.87 -1.87
C VAL A 25 -5.23 -9.98 -0.77
N PRO A 26 -5.55 -9.74 0.52
CA PRO A 26 -4.55 -9.71 1.58
C PRO A 26 -3.79 -11.03 1.77
N ASN A 27 -4.45 -12.18 1.56
CA ASN A 27 -3.80 -13.49 1.69
C ASN A 27 -2.76 -13.71 0.58
N ARG A 28 -3.04 -13.27 -0.66
CA ARG A 28 -2.08 -13.35 -1.77
C ARG A 28 -0.87 -12.46 -1.54
N LEU A 29 -1.06 -11.29 -0.93
CA LEU A 29 0.04 -10.42 -0.54
C LEU A 29 0.92 -11.07 0.54
N LEU A 30 0.32 -11.75 1.52
CA LEU A 30 1.07 -12.50 2.54
C LEU A 30 1.80 -13.72 1.95
N GLU A 31 1.21 -14.42 0.98
CA GLU A 31 1.87 -15.50 0.23
C GLU A 31 3.06 -14.97 -0.56
N LEU A 32 2.89 -13.86 -1.28
CA LEU A 32 3.95 -13.21 -2.03
C LEU A 32 5.08 -12.74 -1.10
N ALA A 33 4.74 -12.14 0.04
CA ALA A 33 5.72 -11.75 1.06
C ALA A 33 6.47 -12.96 1.61
N ARG A 34 5.76 -14.06 1.90
CA ARG A 34 6.40 -15.30 2.36
C ARG A 34 7.40 -15.82 1.34
N TRP A 35 6.99 -15.88 0.08
CA TRP A 35 7.84 -16.33 -1.02
C TRP A 35 9.06 -15.41 -1.22
N SER A 36 8.87 -14.09 -1.21
CA SER A 36 9.95 -13.14 -1.46
C SER A 36 10.95 -13.09 -0.32
N TYR A 37 10.49 -13.15 0.93
CA TYR A 37 11.37 -13.22 2.09
C TYR A 37 12.20 -14.51 2.10
N ASP A 38 11.59 -15.64 1.77
CA ASP A 38 12.29 -16.92 1.68
C ASP A 38 13.33 -16.93 0.56
N ARG A 39 12.95 -16.49 -0.65
CA ARG A 39 13.80 -16.63 -1.85
C ARG A 39 14.83 -15.53 -2.05
N VAL A 40 14.49 -14.29 -1.72
CA VAL A 40 15.34 -13.12 -1.99
C VAL A 40 16.14 -12.75 -0.75
N LEU A 41 15.51 -12.84 0.42
CA LEU A 41 16.12 -12.39 1.67
C LEU A 41 16.67 -13.54 2.52
N ALA A 42 16.39 -14.81 2.17
CA ALA A 42 16.72 -15.99 2.97
C ALA A 42 16.22 -15.89 4.43
N VAL A 43 15.04 -15.28 4.63
CA VAL A 43 14.41 -15.09 5.94
C VAL A 43 13.06 -15.81 5.98
N GLN A 44 12.81 -16.56 7.05
CA GLN A 44 11.51 -17.20 7.25
C GLN A 44 10.46 -16.17 7.68
N PHE A 45 9.50 -15.90 6.80
CA PHE A 45 8.34 -15.06 7.11
C PHE A 45 7.18 -15.90 7.62
N GLN A 46 6.77 -15.65 8.86
CA GLN A 46 5.68 -16.36 9.52
C GLN A 46 4.59 -15.38 9.98
N PRO A 47 3.46 -15.28 9.26
CA PRO A 47 2.37 -14.38 9.62
C PRO A 47 1.82 -14.72 11.01
N ARG A 48 1.69 -13.69 11.86
CA ARG A 48 1.02 -13.84 13.16
C ARG A 48 -0.49 -13.95 12.99
N THR A 49 -1.16 -14.42 14.04
CA THR A 49 -2.63 -14.38 14.12
C THR A 49 -3.14 -12.96 13.86
N GLY A 50 -4.13 -12.85 12.98
CA GLY A 50 -4.70 -11.56 12.57
C GLY A 50 -3.89 -10.76 11.53
N ALA A 51 -2.81 -11.30 10.95
CA ALA A 51 -2.03 -10.63 9.90
C ALA A 51 -2.92 -10.15 8.73
N THR A 52 -3.82 -11.00 8.23
CA THR A 52 -4.78 -10.63 7.17
C THR A 52 -5.62 -9.41 7.52
N ARG A 53 -6.10 -9.32 8.77
CA ARG A 53 -6.87 -8.14 9.24
C ARG A 53 -6.00 -6.89 9.25
N ARG A 54 -4.74 -6.98 9.69
CA ARG A 54 -3.80 -5.87 9.69
C ARG A 54 -3.46 -5.39 8.27
N VAL A 55 -3.25 -6.32 7.33
CA VAL A 55 -3.06 -5.98 5.90
C VAL A 55 -4.27 -5.21 5.37
N ARG A 56 -5.49 -5.65 5.67
CA ARG A 56 -6.70 -4.90 5.30
C ARG A 56 -6.77 -3.52 5.94
N LEU A 57 -6.39 -3.38 7.22
CA LEU A 57 -6.35 -2.07 7.89
C LEU A 57 -5.33 -1.13 7.24
N VAL A 58 -4.16 -1.63 6.85
CA VAL A 58 -3.19 -0.86 6.07
C VAL A 58 -3.84 -0.40 4.75
N GLY A 59 -4.51 -1.31 4.04
CA GLY A 59 -5.22 -0.97 2.81
C GLY A 59 -6.26 0.13 2.99
N LEU A 60 -7.05 0.07 4.07
CA LEU A 60 -8.01 1.11 4.43
C LEU A 60 -7.34 2.46 4.65
N VAL A 61 -6.25 2.50 5.41
CA VAL A 61 -5.49 3.74 5.65
C VAL A 61 -4.97 4.34 4.35
N MET A 62 -4.45 3.51 3.44
CA MET A 62 -3.95 3.98 2.14
C MET A 62 -5.07 4.60 1.28
N VAL A 63 -6.24 3.96 1.23
CA VAL A 63 -7.40 4.49 0.50
C VAL A 63 -7.88 5.81 1.10
N VAL A 64 -7.92 5.93 2.43
CA VAL A 64 -8.31 7.16 3.13
C VAL A 64 -7.28 8.28 2.95
N LEU A 65 -5.99 7.96 2.87
CA LEU A 65 -4.93 8.96 2.71
C LEU A 65 -4.85 9.52 1.29
N ALA A 66 -5.22 8.74 0.27
CA ALA A 66 -5.18 9.18 -1.12
C ALA A 66 -5.94 10.49 -1.43
N PRO A 67 -7.20 10.71 -0.99
CA PRO A 67 -7.87 11.99 -1.20
C PRO A 67 -7.17 13.15 -0.47
N VAL A 68 -6.49 12.91 0.65
CA VAL A 68 -5.70 13.94 1.35
C VAL A 68 -4.52 14.36 0.47
N LEU A 69 -3.80 13.41 -0.13
CA LEU A 69 -2.70 13.69 -1.06
C LEU A 69 -3.18 14.43 -2.31
N ALA A 70 -4.30 14.00 -2.90
CA ALA A 70 -4.89 14.65 -4.06
C ALA A 70 -5.35 16.09 -3.73
N ARG A 71 -5.94 16.30 -2.53
CA ARG A 71 -6.32 17.61 -2.04
C ARG A 71 -5.08 18.50 -1.91
N LEU A 72 -4.04 18.02 -1.23
CA LEU A 72 -2.79 18.76 -1.03
C LEU A 72 -2.14 19.15 -2.36
N ALA A 73 -2.14 18.26 -3.35
CA ALA A 73 -1.65 18.58 -4.69
C ALA A 73 -2.39 19.77 -5.31
N ALA A 74 -3.72 19.82 -5.19
CA ALA A 74 -4.54 20.90 -5.72
C ALA A 74 -4.38 22.24 -4.95
N TRP A 75 -3.92 22.22 -3.70
CA TRP A 75 -3.60 23.44 -2.94
C TRP A 75 -2.23 24.04 -3.33
N LEU A 76 -1.36 23.23 -3.93
CA LEU A 76 0.02 23.61 -4.28
C LEU A 76 0.20 23.91 -5.78
N GLU A 77 -0.89 23.84 -6.55
CA GLU A 77 -0.97 24.34 -7.93
C GLU A 77 -1.21 25.86 -7.94
#